data_AF-A0A392RK30-F1
#
_entry.id   AF-A0A392RK30-F1
#
_cell.length_a   1.000
_cell.length_b   1.000
_cell.length_c   1.000
_cell.angle_alpha   90.00
_cell.angle_beta   90.00
_cell.angle_gamma   90.00
#
_symmetry.space_group_name_H-M   'P 1'
#
loop_
_entity.id
_entity.type
_entity.pdbx_description
1 polymer ?
#
loop_
_entity_poly.entity_id
_entity_poly.type
_entity_poly.pdbx_seq_one_letter_code
_entity_poly.pdbx_strand_id
1 'polypeptide(L)' 'MKKVMSKPTKFISEGGSSNRPPLFQGDDYYYWKDNMELFLRSQDNNMWPVVETGEYVPLVKDSTTPKTQAEWTTTEADR' A
#
# COMPACT_ATOMS: atom_id res chain seq x y z
N MET A 1 -5.11 -43.88 -17.75
CA MET A 1 -5.56 -43.11 -16.57
C MET A 1 -4.94 -41.72 -16.63
N LYS A 2 -5.74 -40.65 -16.75
CA LYS A 2 -5.21 -39.27 -16.77
C LYS A 2 -4.91 -38.86 -15.33
N LYS A 3 -3.63 -38.61 -15.03
CA LYS A 3 -3.20 -38.06 -13.74
C LYS A 3 -3.75 -36.64 -13.64
N VAL A 4 -4.75 -36.42 -12.78
CA VAL A 4 -5.16 -35.07 -12.40
C VAL A 4 -3.99 -34.49 -11.61
N MET A 5 -3.17 -33.68 -12.27
CA MET A 5 -2.16 -32.90 -11.58
C MET A 5 -2.92 -31.78 -10.87
N SER A 6 -3.11 -31.93 -9.56
CA SER A 6 -3.48 -30.80 -8.71
C SER A 6 -2.44 -29.71 -8.96
N LYS A 7 -2.89 -28.52 -9.38
CA LYS A 7 -2.00 -27.37 -9.47
C LYS A 7 -1.34 -27.21 -8.09
N PRO A 8 0.00 -27.06 -8.00
CA PRO A 8 0.61 -26.80 -6.71
C PRO A 8 -0.03 -25.53 -6.15
N THR A 9 -0.61 -25.61 -4.96
CA THR A 9 -1.07 -24.44 -4.23
C THR A 9 0.14 -23.53 -4.10
N LYS A 10 0.14 -22.41 -4.84
CA LYS A 10 1.18 -21.40 -4.78
C LYS A 10 1.08 -20.83 -3.35
N PHE A 11 1.94 -21.31 -2.45
CA PHE A 11 2.06 -20.69 -1.14
C PHE A 11 2.48 -19.25 -1.39
N ILE A 12 1.61 -18.30 -1.04
CA ILE A 12 1.96 -16.89 -1.05
C ILE A 12 2.93 -16.72 0.13
N SER A 13 4.23 -16.87 -0.13
CA SER A 13 5.24 -16.76 0.93
C SER A 13 5.31 -15.36 1.52
N GLU A 14 4.74 -14.37 0.83
CA GLU A 14 4.73 -12.96 1.20
C GLU A 14 3.29 -12.44 1.25
N GLY A 15 2.80 -12.19 2.45
CA GLY A 15 1.42 -11.75 2.70
C GLY A 15 1.03 -11.69 4.18
N GLY A 16 1.80 -12.35 5.05
CA GLY A 16 1.60 -12.30 6.51
C GLY A 16 2.39 -11.22 7.25
N SER A 17 3.20 -10.41 6.55
CA SER A 17 4.04 -9.39 7.19
C SER A 17 3.39 -8.02 7.05
N SER A 18 3.13 -7.35 8.17
CA SER A 18 2.66 -5.95 8.19
C SER A 18 3.76 -4.93 7.84
N ASN A 19 5.02 -5.39 7.80
CA ASN A 19 6.21 -4.53 7.66
C ASN A 19 6.93 -4.72 6.32
N ARG A 20 6.42 -5.57 5.43
CA ARG A 20 6.99 -5.77 4.10
C ARG A 20 5.90 -5.64 3.04
N PRO A 21 6.14 -4.91 1.94
CA PRO A 21 5.17 -4.77 0.88
C PRO A 21 4.89 -6.14 0.23
N PRO A 22 3.63 -6.47 -0.09
CA PRO A 22 3.31 -7.70 -0.79
C PRO A 22 3.86 -7.68 -2.21
N LEU A 23 4.50 -8.78 -2.61
CA LEU A 23 5.06 -8.93 -3.96
C LEU A 23 3.97 -9.24 -4.98
N PHE A 24 3.92 -8.47 -6.07
CA PHE A 24 3.04 -8.78 -7.20
C PHE A 24 3.74 -9.76 -8.15
N GLN A 25 3.06 -10.88 -8.43
CA GLN A 25 3.58 -11.94 -9.32
C GLN A 25 2.78 -12.05 -10.63
N GLY A 26 1.88 -11.09 -10.91
CA GLY A 26 1.05 -11.06 -12.13
C GLY A 26 -0.27 -11.82 -12.02
N ASP A 27 -0.45 -12.63 -10.97
CA ASP A 27 -1.69 -13.36 -10.68
C ASP A 27 -2.46 -12.68 -9.53
N ASP A 28 -3.78 -12.92 -9.44
CA ASP A 28 -4.65 -12.50 -8.33
C ASP A 28 -4.54 -11.01 -7.93
N TYR A 29 -4.63 -10.12 -8.93
CA TYR A 29 -4.52 -8.67 -8.75
C TYR A 29 -5.40 -8.12 -7.61
N TYR A 30 -6.67 -8.54 -7.50
CA TYR A 30 -7.55 -8.04 -6.44
C TYR A 30 -7.05 -8.41 -5.04
N TYR A 31 -6.57 -9.63 -4.86
CA TYR A 31 -5.98 -10.06 -3.60
C TYR A 31 -4.71 -9.26 -3.29
N TRP A 32 -3.82 -9.08 -4.28
CA TRP A 32 -2.62 -8.27 -4.10
C TRP A 32 -2.97 -6.81 -3.77
N LYS A 33 -3.97 -6.24 -4.44
CA LYS A 33 -4.44 -4.87 -4.23
C LYS A 33 -4.90 -4.67 -2.78
N ASP A 34 -5.76 -5.55 -2.28
CA ASP A 34 -6.29 -5.45 -0.91
C ASP A 34 -5.16 -5.51 0.14
N ASN A 35 -4.17 -6.39 -0.06
CA ASN A 35 -3.02 -6.48 0.82
C ASN A 35 -2.09 -5.26 0.71
N MET A 36 -1.90 -4.71 -0.49
CA MET A 36 -1.07 -3.53 -0.72
C MET A 36 -1.72 -2.27 -0.13
N GLU A 37 -3.05 -2.14 -0.24
CA GLU A 37 -3.81 -1.07 0.40
C GLU A 37 -3.66 -1.14 1.92
N LEU A 38 -3.84 -2.33 2.51
CA LEU A 38 -3.66 -2.54 3.95
C LEU A 38 -2.22 -2.21 4.41
N PHE A 39 -1.22 -2.63 3.63
CA PHE A 39 0.19 -2.32 3.91
C PHE A 39 0.46 -0.82 3.88
N LEU A 40 -0.03 -0.09 2.86
CA LEU A 40 0.21 1.35 2.76
C LEU A 40 -0.50 2.12 3.88
N ARG A 41 -1.73 1.75 4.21
CA ARG A 41 -2.48 2.34 5.34
C ARG A 41 -1.82 2.06 6.70
N SER A 42 -1.10 0.94 6.85
CA SER A 42 -0.36 0.65 8.08
C SER A 42 0.87 1.53 8.27
N GLN A 43 1.43 2.07 7.17
CA GLN A 43 2.55 3.02 7.23
C GLN A 43 2.04 4.44 7.52
N ASP A 44 1.02 4.88 6.77
CA ASP A 44 0.33 6.16 6.97
C ASP A 44 -1.04 6.12 6.27
N ASN A 45 -2.06 6.69 6.91
CA ASN A 45 -3.43 6.67 6.40
C ASN A 45 -3.60 7.38 5.03
N ASN A 46 -2.68 8.30 4.68
CA ASN A 46 -2.73 9.07 3.45
C ASN A 46 -1.97 8.43 2.29
N MET A 47 -1.19 7.35 2.52
CA MET A 47 -0.36 6.72 1.48
C MET A 47 -1.17 6.09 0.34
N TRP A 48 -2.27 5.41 0.64
CA TRP A 48 -3.11 4.79 -0.38
C TRP A 48 -3.77 5.81 -1.34
N PRO A 49 -4.41 6.89 -0.84
CA PRO A 49 -4.88 7.99 -1.69
C PRO A 49 -3.83 8.58 -2.63
N VAL A 50 -2.56 8.68 -2.19
CA VAL A 50 -1.45 9.17 -3.05
C VAL A 50 -1.25 8.24 -4.24
N VAL A 51 -1.29 6.93 -4.01
CA VAL A 51 -1.09 5.92 -5.07
C VAL A 51 -2.24 5.90 -6.06
N GLU A 52 -3.49 6.08 -5.59
CA GLU A 52 -4.66 6.11 -6.48
C GLU A 52 -4.77 7.40 -7.28
N THR A 53 -4.42 8.55 -6.68
CA THR A 53 -4.66 9.88 -7.28
C THR A 53 -3.41 10.43 -7.98
N GLY A 54 -2.22 9.90 -7.66
CA GLY A 54 -0.93 10.31 -8.21
C GLY A 54 -0.35 11.61 -7.61
N GLU A 55 -1.17 12.42 -6.95
CA GLU A 55 -0.79 13.72 -6.40
C GLU A 55 -1.22 13.80 -4.92
N TYR A 56 -0.25 13.90 -4.02
CA TYR A 56 -0.49 14.21 -2.60
C TYR A 56 0.18 15.53 -2.28
N VAL A 57 -0.61 16.49 -1.87
CA VAL A 57 -0.12 17.79 -1.41
C VAL A 57 -0.52 17.93 0.05
N PRO A 58 0.42 17.78 1.01
CA PRO A 58 0.14 17.96 2.42
C PRO A 58 -0.36 19.38 2.65
N LEU A 59 -1.35 19.52 3.51
CA LEU A 59 -2.00 20.81 3.79
C LEU A 59 -1.31 21.51 4.96
N VAL A 60 -1.44 22.84 5.00
CA VAL A 60 -1.08 23.62 6.20
C VAL A 60 -2.03 23.23 7.33
N LYS A 61 -1.51 23.11 8.57
CA LYS A 61 -2.30 22.73 9.74
C LYS A 61 -3.48 23.71 9.89
N ASP A 62 -4.69 23.18 10.01
CA ASP A 62 -5.95 23.93 10.10
C ASP A 62 -6.29 24.80 8.87
N SER A 63 -5.79 24.43 7.68
CA SER A 63 -6.07 25.11 6.42
C SER A 63 -6.35 24.15 5.26
N THR A 64 -7.03 24.63 4.22
CA THR A 64 -7.14 23.98 2.91
C THR A 64 -6.02 24.41 1.96
N THR A 65 -5.07 25.22 2.43
CA THR A 65 -3.92 25.66 1.63
C THR A 65 -2.90 24.53 1.49
N PRO A 66 -2.53 24.14 0.26
CA PRO A 66 -1.44 23.19 0.04
C PRO A 66 -0.10 23.75 0.53
N LYS A 67 0.66 22.95 1.30
CA LYS A 67 2.05 23.26 1.64
C LYS A 67 2.91 23.17 0.39
N THR A 68 3.83 24.11 0.25
CA THR A 68 4.86 24.03 -0.77
C THR A 68 5.79 22.84 -0.47
N GLN A 69 6.32 22.18 -1.52
CA GLN A 69 7.17 20.98 -1.36
C GLN A 69 8.41 21.23 -0.47
N ALA A 70 8.88 22.48 -0.40
CA ALA A 70 9.99 22.88 0.47
C ALA A 70 9.66 22.80 1.98
N GLU A 71 8.37 22.79 2.34
CA GLU A 71 7.87 22.78 3.73
C GLU A 71 7.29 21.43 4.14
N TRP A 72 7.45 20.40 3.30
CA TRP A 72 7.03 19.04 3.62
C TRP A 72 8.01 18.46 4.64
N THR A 73 7.73 18.68 5.93
CA THR A 73 8.48 18.06 7.02
C THR A 73 7.85 16.73 7.41
N THR A 74 8.67 15.69 7.60
CA THR A 74 8.27 14.33 8.07
C THR A 74 7.73 14.31 9.51
N THR A 75 7.68 15.45 10.18
CA THR A 75 7.36 15.52 11.61
C THR A 75 5.86 15.71 11.85
N GLU A 76 5.05 14.71 11.50
CA GLU A 76 3.69 14.53 12.05
C GLU A 76 3.65 13.32 13.01
N ALA A 77 4.70 13.19 13.83
CA ALA A 77 4.85 12.17 14.87
C ALA A 77 4.52 12.67 16.29
N ASP A 78 3.77 13.76 16.43
CA ASP A 78 3.23 14.20 17.74
C ASP A 78 1.75 13.78 17.84
N ARG A 79 1.56 12.48 18.13
CA ARG A 79 0.37 11.94 18.80
C ARG A 79 0.82 10.86 19.77
#